data_AF-A0A931BVW3-F1
#
_entry.id   AF-A0A931BVW3-F1
#
_cell.length_a   1.000
_cell.length_b   1.000
_cell.length_c   1.000
_cell.angle_alpha   90.00
_cell.angle_beta   90.00
_cell.angle_gamma   90.00
#
_symmetry.space_group_name_H-M   'P 1'
#
loop_
_entity.id
_entity.type
_entity.pdbx_description
1 polymer ?
#
loop_
_entity_poly.entity_id
_entity_poly.type
_entity_poly.pdbx_seq_one_letter_code
_entity_poly.pdbx_strand_id
1 'polypeptide(L)'
;MKGFVAATLGFILSFHAALAAEPVFPPASRIGIVPPEDMMPSKRFSGFENQERAAAISFVEMPAEAYGQLVSGLTKEALKRQGMSVTFRENLKLGSKTGVLVAGTVVGPEAGRKWVLALKDGDLTALLIAQVQGGSDGYSDAQMRSALKSVALRGPVSLDEQVSALPFRVNDKAGFRPVRVLSGSSVLFTEGPLDTIKAMEQPIVILAASLSPPPPSGERRDQFAQAALNSNQILKNVTFERSESFRFKGQEWHEIVAKATDAVSGQPMVVMQTIRFEPDRYVRMVGLARIDQREQLLPRFRNVIDGVDMRP
;
A
#
# COMPACT_ATOMS: atom_id res chain seq x y z
N MET A 1 56.21 59.01 21.52
CA MET A 1 55.32 59.04 20.34
C MET A 1 54.71 57.66 20.20
N LYS A 2 53.37 57.57 20.25
CA LYS A 2 52.60 56.32 20.31
C LYS A 2 52.28 55.83 18.89
N GLY A 3 52.45 54.54 18.64
CA GLY A 3 52.16 53.87 17.36
C GLY A 3 50.69 53.52 17.17
N PHE A 4 50.25 53.57 15.91
CA PHE A 4 48.94 53.16 15.42
C PHE A 4 48.87 51.63 15.27
N VAL A 5 47.75 51.02 15.68
CA VAL A 5 47.37 49.65 15.31
C VAL A 5 46.07 49.75 14.51
N ALA A 6 46.13 49.34 13.25
CA ALA A 6 44.98 49.20 12.37
C ALA A 6 44.39 47.79 12.54
N ALA A 7 43.09 47.69 12.80
CA ALA A 7 42.36 46.44 12.83
C ALA A 7 41.55 46.28 11.54
N THR A 8 41.91 45.30 10.72
CA THR A 8 41.16 44.87 9.53
C THR A 8 40.13 43.82 9.92
N LEU A 9 38.84 44.13 9.72
CA LEU A 9 37.71 43.22 9.91
C LEU A 9 37.47 42.43 8.62
N GLY A 10 37.73 41.12 8.64
CA GLY A 10 37.46 40.22 7.51
C GLY A 10 36.03 39.70 7.52
N PHE A 11 35.27 39.97 6.46
CA PHE A 11 33.90 39.49 6.24
C PHE A 11 33.96 38.08 5.62
N ILE A 12 33.55 37.04 6.36
CA ILE A 12 33.45 35.66 5.84
C ILE A 12 32.05 35.47 5.27
N LEU A 13 31.95 35.37 3.95
CA LEU A 13 30.73 34.99 3.22
C LEU A 13 30.58 33.46 3.26
N SER A 14 29.71 32.96 4.15
CA SER A 14 29.32 31.55 4.18
C SER A 14 28.33 31.23 3.07
N PHE A 15 28.81 30.69 1.95
CA PHE A 15 27.97 30.08 0.91
C PHE A 15 27.34 28.79 1.47
N HIS A 16 26.09 28.87 1.93
CA HIS A 16 25.27 27.69 2.14
C HIS A 16 24.73 27.25 0.78
N ALA A 17 25.33 26.23 0.18
CA ALA A 17 24.69 25.51 -0.91
C ALA A 17 23.41 24.87 -0.36
N ALA A 18 22.26 25.37 -0.79
CA ALA A 18 20.97 24.76 -0.47
C ALA A 18 20.91 23.39 -1.15
N LEU A 19 21.10 22.32 -0.39
CA LEU A 19 20.80 20.97 -0.84
C LEU A 19 19.30 20.93 -1.13
N ALA A 20 18.93 20.71 -2.39
CA ALA A 20 17.54 20.45 -2.75
C ALA A 20 17.07 19.22 -1.98
N ALA A 21 15.97 19.33 -1.25
CA ALA A 21 15.41 18.20 -0.52
C ALA A 21 15.15 17.03 -1.48
N GLU A 22 15.63 15.84 -1.12
CA GLU A 22 15.48 14.66 -1.97
C GLU A 22 14.05 14.08 -1.86
N PRO A 23 13.50 13.54 -2.97
CA PRO A 23 12.22 12.86 -2.93
C PRO A 23 12.25 11.64 -2.01
N VAL A 24 11.26 11.54 -1.13
CA VAL A 24 11.01 10.38 -0.27
C VAL A 24 10.02 9.45 -0.97
N PHE A 25 10.36 8.17 -1.04
CA PHE A 25 9.51 7.12 -1.60
C PHE A 25 8.84 6.35 -0.46
N PRO A 26 7.50 6.30 -0.40
CA PRO A 26 6.81 5.39 0.49
C PRO A 26 7.24 3.94 0.25
N PRO A 27 7.14 3.06 1.26
CA PRO A 27 7.52 1.66 1.13
C PRO A 27 6.90 1.00 -0.11
N ALA A 28 7.72 0.28 -0.88
CA ALA A 28 7.35 -0.40 -2.13
C ALA A 28 6.77 0.48 -3.25
N SER A 29 6.75 1.82 -3.12
CA SER A 29 6.24 2.68 -4.19
C SER A 29 7.32 3.06 -5.20
N ARG A 30 6.93 3.14 -6.48
CA ARG A 30 7.72 3.76 -7.55
C ARG A 30 7.57 5.29 -7.58
N ILE A 31 6.64 5.84 -6.79
CA ILE A 31 6.32 7.25 -6.71
C ILE A 31 6.96 7.82 -5.44
N GLY A 32 7.76 8.87 -5.59
CA GLY A 32 8.31 9.65 -4.49
C GLY A 32 8.02 11.13 -4.68
N ILE A 33 7.98 11.88 -3.58
CA ILE A 33 7.85 13.34 -3.58
C ILE A 33 8.74 13.91 -2.47
N VAL A 34 9.05 15.20 -2.55
CA VAL A 34 9.45 15.98 -1.38
C VAL A 34 8.16 16.31 -0.61
N PRO A 35 7.87 15.65 0.53
CA PRO A 35 6.63 15.91 1.25
C PRO A 35 6.64 17.33 1.82
N PRO A 36 5.47 17.97 1.99
CA PRO A 36 5.35 19.18 2.79
C PRO A 36 5.94 18.98 4.20
N GLU A 37 6.41 20.07 4.81
CA GLU A 37 6.94 20.06 6.17
C GLU A 37 5.98 19.36 7.14
N ASP A 38 6.51 18.55 8.06
CA ASP A 38 5.77 17.74 9.04
C ASP A 38 4.85 16.64 8.48
N MET A 39 4.79 16.40 7.16
CA MET A 39 4.10 15.21 6.63
C MET A 39 4.98 13.96 6.78
N MET A 40 4.39 12.89 7.28
CA MET A 40 5.06 11.60 7.46
C MET A 40 4.52 10.57 6.47
N PRO A 41 5.32 9.56 6.07
CA PRO A 41 4.80 8.42 5.32
C PRO A 41 3.59 7.80 6.04
N SER A 42 2.50 7.58 5.31
CA SER A 42 1.31 6.98 5.90
C SER A 42 1.56 5.51 6.21
N LYS A 43 1.06 5.07 7.37
CA LYS A 43 1.01 3.65 7.71
C LYS A 43 -0.20 2.94 7.11
N ARG A 44 -1.18 3.66 6.53
CA ARG A 44 -2.51 3.15 6.14
C ARG A 44 -2.74 3.07 4.64
N PHE A 45 -2.00 3.86 3.86
CA PHE A 45 -2.06 3.89 2.41
C PHE A 45 -0.69 4.27 1.84
N SER A 46 -0.45 4.01 0.55
CA SER A 46 0.77 4.48 -0.11
C SER A 46 0.73 6.00 -0.26
N GLY A 47 1.66 6.71 0.39
CA GLY A 47 1.70 8.16 0.38
C GLY A 47 2.11 8.77 1.73
N PHE A 48 1.62 9.97 2.01
CA PHE A 48 1.97 10.78 3.18
C PHE A 48 0.72 11.32 3.88
N GLU A 49 0.80 11.52 5.20
CA GLU A 49 -0.27 12.15 5.98
C GLU A 49 0.28 13.06 7.09
N ASN A 50 -0.55 14.04 7.47
CA ASN A 50 -0.42 14.78 8.71
C ASN A 50 -1.83 14.91 9.31
N GLN A 51 -2.07 14.20 10.41
CA GLN A 51 -3.40 14.12 11.03
C GLN A 51 -3.77 15.43 11.73
N GLU A 52 -2.81 16.12 12.34
CA GLU A 52 -3.03 17.41 13.01
C GLU A 52 -3.50 18.49 12.03
N ARG A 53 -3.00 18.44 10.79
CA ARG A 53 -3.39 19.34 9.70
C ARG A 53 -4.49 18.78 8.80
N ALA A 54 -5.11 17.66 9.18
CA ALA A 54 -6.15 16.96 8.42
C ALA A 54 -5.80 16.77 6.92
N ALA A 55 -4.53 16.45 6.65
CA ALA A 55 -3.98 16.46 5.30
C ALA A 55 -3.43 15.08 4.92
N ALA A 56 -3.64 14.69 3.67
CA ALA A 56 -3.16 13.44 3.11
C ALA A 56 -2.75 13.60 1.65
N ILE A 57 -1.72 12.88 1.22
CA ILE A 57 -1.33 12.71 -0.18
C ILE A 57 -1.25 11.21 -0.43
N SER A 58 -2.13 10.69 -1.28
CA SER A 58 -2.20 9.27 -1.62
C SER A 58 -1.68 9.01 -3.03
N PHE A 59 -1.03 7.87 -3.22
CA PHE A 59 -0.40 7.47 -4.46
C PHE A 59 -1.06 6.22 -5.03
N VAL A 60 -1.27 6.23 -6.35
CA VAL A 60 -1.76 5.08 -7.10
C VAL A 60 -0.89 4.88 -8.33
N GLU A 61 -0.42 3.65 -8.51
CA GLU A 61 0.38 3.21 -9.66
C GLU A 61 -0.50 2.40 -10.60
N MET A 62 -0.49 2.74 -11.88
CA MET A 62 -1.27 2.10 -12.92
C MET A 62 -0.42 1.83 -14.17
N PRO A 63 -0.85 0.90 -15.05
CA PRO A 63 -0.22 0.72 -16.35
C PRO A 63 -0.21 2.00 -17.20
N ALA A 64 0.76 2.13 -18.11
CA ALA A 64 0.93 3.29 -18.98
C ALA A 64 -0.30 3.61 -19.86
N GLU A 65 -1.13 2.60 -20.15
CA GLU A 65 -2.34 2.68 -20.96
C GLU A 65 -3.48 3.39 -20.21
N ALA A 66 -3.46 3.36 -18.87
CA ALA A 66 -4.49 3.98 -18.05
C ALA A 66 -4.47 5.52 -18.13
N TYR A 67 -3.34 6.13 -18.49
CA TYR A 67 -3.16 7.59 -18.49
C TYR A 67 -4.21 8.33 -19.32
N GLY A 68 -4.51 7.85 -20.54
CA GLY A 68 -5.46 8.51 -21.43
C GLY A 68 -6.87 8.55 -20.84
N GLN A 69 -7.32 7.41 -20.30
CA GLN A 69 -8.60 7.30 -19.62
C GLN A 69 -8.66 8.13 -18.34
N LEU A 70 -7.55 8.22 -17.62
CA LEU A 70 -7.49 8.99 -16.39
C LEU A 70 -7.61 10.49 -16.66
N VAL A 71 -6.84 11.01 -17.63
CA VAL A 71 -6.84 12.44 -17.97
C VAL A 71 -8.17 12.89 -18.59
N SER A 72 -8.89 12.02 -19.29
CA SER A 72 -10.23 12.34 -19.80
C SER A 72 -11.24 12.59 -18.66
N GLY A 73 -11.03 11.97 -17.50
CA GLY A 73 -11.78 12.21 -16.27
C GLY A 73 -11.40 13.48 -15.52
N LEU A 74 -10.25 14.10 -15.80
CA LEU A 74 -9.77 15.33 -15.12
C LEU A 74 -10.23 16.62 -15.82
N THR A 75 -11.43 16.61 -16.40
CA THR A 75 -12.09 17.78 -16.96
C THR A 75 -12.92 18.51 -15.90
N LYS A 76 -13.17 19.81 -16.10
CA LYS A 76 -13.95 20.61 -15.15
C LYS A 76 -15.37 20.04 -14.98
N GLU A 77 -15.95 19.58 -16.07
CA GLU A 77 -17.30 19.02 -16.15
C GLU A 77 -17.38 17.64 -15.48
N ALA A 78 -16.39 16.78 -15.70
CA ALA A 78 -16.32 15.47 -15.04
C ALA A 78 -16.08 15.60 -13.53
N LEU A 79 -15.14 16.45 -13.12
CA LEU A 79 -14.82 16.68 -11.71
C LEU A 79 -15.98 17.36 -10.97
N LYS A 80 -16.71 18.27 -11.62
CA LYS A 80 -17.93 18.87 -11.05
C LYS A 80 -19.00 17.82 -10.77
N ARG A 81 -19.18 16.83 -11.66
CA ARG A 81 -20.08 15.69 -11.43
C ARG A 81 -19.63 14.79 -10.26
N GLN A 82 -18.35 14.81 -9.94
CA GLN A 82 -17.76 14.14 -8.77
C GLN A 82 -17.72 15.04 -7.52
N GLY A 83 -18.39 16.20 -7.54
CA GLY A 83 -18.49 17.09 -6.38
C GLY A 83 -17.30 18.04 -6.19
N MET A 84 -16.36 18.09 -7.14
CA MET A 84 -15.18 18.98 -7.08
C MET A 84 -15.35 20.20 -8.00
N SER A 85 -15.30 21.40 -7.42
CA SER A 85 -15.24 22.66 -8.15
C SER A 85 -13.80 23.01 -8.50
N VAL A 86 -13.42 22.82 -9.76
CA VAL A 86 -12.05 23.08 -10.25
C VAL A 86 -11.77 24.58 -10.31
N THR A 87 -10.72 25.01 -9.62
CA THR A 87 -10.20 26.39 -9.60
C THR A 87 -8.87 26.52 -10.33
N PHE A 88 -8.16 25.40 -10.51
CA PHE A 88 -6.85 25.37 -11.13
C PHE A 88 -6.69 24.15 -12.04
N ARG A 89 -6.06 24.34 -13.19
CA ARG A 89 -5.62 23.27 -14.08
C ARG A 89 -4.35 23.67 -14.80
N GLU A 90 -3.40 22.75 -14.87
CA GLU A 90 -2.12 22.94 -15.53
C GLU A 90 -1.68 21.64 -16.21
N ASN A 91 -1.26 21.75 -17.45
CA ASN A 91 -0.54 20.67 -18.12
C ASN A 91 0.93 20.77 -17.75
N LEU A 92 1.51 19.66 -17.30
CA LEU A 92 2.89 19.59 -16.84
C LEU A 92 3.73 18.82 -17.84
N LYS A 93 4.95 19.32 -18.03
CA LYS A 93 6.05 18.59 -18.68
C LYS A 93 7.26 18.65 -17.77
N LEU A 94 7.61 17.52 -17.15
CA LEU A 94 8.70 17.40 -16.18
C LEU A 94 9.76 16.46 -16.77
N GLY A 95 10.65 16.99 -17.60
CA GLY A 95 11.57 16.15 -18.39
C GLY A 95 10.82 15.29 -19.42
N SER A 96 10.97 13.97 -19.34
CA SER A 96 10.22 12.99 -20.15
C SER A 96 8.75 12.85 -19.73
N LYS A 97 8.42 13.28 -18.51
CA LYS A 97 7.11 13.04 -17.90
C LYS A 97 6.08 14.04 -18.41
N THR A 98 4.90 13.53 -18.78
CA THR A 98 3.76 14.38 -19.16
C THR A 98 2.65 14.22 -18.14
N GLY A 99 2.01 15.30 -17.72
CA GLY A 99 1.00 15.26 -16.68
C GLY A 99 -0.05 16.33 -16.76
N VAL A 100 -1.09 16.16 -15.95
CA VAL A 100 -2.15 17.14 -15.71
C VAL A 100 -2.33 17.27 -14.21
N LEU A 101 -2.17 18.49 -13.70
CA LEU A 101 -2.46 18.86 -12.33
C LEU A 101 -3.76 19.66 -12.31
N VAL A 102 -4.71 19.23 -11.50
CA VAL A 102 -5.95 19.97 -11.21
C VAL A 102 -6.04 20.25 -9.71
N ALA A 103 -6.58 21.41 -9.36
CA ALA A 103 -6.94 21.73 -7.99
C ALA A 103 -8.32 22.37 -7.90
N GLY A 104 -8.94 22.25 -6.73
CA GLY A 104 -10.29 22.71 -6.51
C GLY A 104 -10.77 22.44 -5.11
N THR A 105 -12.03 22.83 -4.87
CA THR A 105 -12.71 22.61 -3.60
C THR A 105 -13.76 21.51 -3.75
N VAL A 106 -13.91 20.71 -2.70
CA VAL A 106 -14.95 19.68 -2.59
C VAL A 106 -15.94 20.14 -1.53
N VAL A 107 -17.21 19.85 -1.73
CA VAL A 107 -18.31 20.13 -0.78
C VAL A 107 -18.91 18.81 -0.28
N GLY A 108 -19.52 18.83 0.91
CA GLY A 108 -20.15 17.65 1.52
C GLY A 108 -19.31 17.03 2.64
N PRO A 109 -19.44 15.71 2.91
CA PRO A 109 -18.75 15.05 4.02
C PRO A 109 -17.22 15.10 3.95
N GLU A 110 -16.66 15.19 2.74
CA GLU A 110 -15.23 15.37 2.48
C GLU A 110 -14.88 16.83 2.13
N ALA A 111 -15.62 17.80 2.67
CA ALA A 111 -15.42 19.21 2.36
C ALA A 111 -13.98 19.64 2.63
N GLY A 112 -13.41 20.38 1.68
CA GLY A 112 -12.03 20.82 1.76
C GLY A 112 -11.42 21.13 0.41
N ARG A 113 -10.08 21.12 0.36
CA ARG A 113 -9.28 21.39 -0.84
C ARG A 113 -8.66 20.10 -1.34
N LYS A 114 -8.69 19.91 -2.66
CA LYS A 114 -8.19 18.70 -3.32
C LYS A 114 -7.32 19.07 -4.51
N TRP A 115 -6.24 18.33 -4.67
CA TRP A 115 -5.32 18.39 -5.81
C TRP A 115 -5.18 17.00 -6.38
N VAL A 116 -5.19 16.89 -7.70
CA VAL A 116 -5.01 15.63 -8.40
C VAL A 116 -3.96 15.83 -9.48
N LEU A 117 -2.86 15.08 -9.37
CA LEU A 117 -1.81 15.01 -10.36
C LEU A 117 -1.86 13.65 -11.05
N ALA A 118 -2.11 13.67 -12.36
CA ALA A 118 -1.88 12.55 -13.24
C ALA A 118 -0.55 12.73 -13.95
N LEU A 119 0.32 11.72 -13.94
CA LEU A 119 1.62 11.77 -14.59
C LEU A 119 1.88 10.45 -15.32
N LYS A 120 2.45 10.51 -16.52
CA LYS A 120 2.93 9.34 -17.27
C LYS A 120 4.42 9.45 -17.50
N ASP A 121 5.12 8.33 -17.29
CA ASP A 121 6.53 8.16 -17.62
C ASP A 121 6.82 6.68 -17.91
N GLY A 122 7.32 6.39 -19.11
CA GLY A 122 7.59 5.02 -19.55
C GLY A 122 6.37 4.08 -19.43
N ASP A 123 6.54 3.03 -18.61
CA ASP A 123 5.58 1.97 -18.33
C ASP A 123 4.57 2.31 -17.22
N LEU A 124 4.68 3.48 -16.61
CA LEU A 124 3.94 3.87 -15.41
C LEU A 124 3.02 5.06 -15.65
N THR A 125 1.79 4.95 -15.17
CA THR A 125 0.90 6.08 -14.87
C THR A 125 0.85 6.26 -13.35
N ALA A 126 1.31 7.40 -12.86
CA ALA A 126 1.22 7.80 -11.47
C ALA A 126 0.03 8.75 -11.25
N LEU A 127 -0.78 8.45 -10.24
CA LEU A 127 -1.86 9.33 -9.77
C LEU A 127 -1.57 9.70 -8.32
N LEU A 128 -1.41 11.00 -8.07
CA LEU A 128 -1.24 11.55 -6.73
C LEU A 128 -2.47 12.38 -6.40
N ILE A 129 -3.12 12.05 -5.29
CA ILE A 129 -4.30 12.78 -4.80
C ILE A 129 -3.95 13.37 -3.45
N ALA A 130 -3.81 14.69 -3.41
CA ALA A 130 -3.63 15.44 -2.18
C ALA A 130 -4.96 16.03 -1.73
N GLN A 131 -5.20 16.04 -0.43
CA GLN A 131 -6.39 16.63 0.17
C GLN A 131 -6.08 17.24 1.53
N VAL A 132 -6.78 18.32 1.84
CA VAL A 132 -6.86 18.92 3.17
C VAL A 132 -8.34 19.06 3.49
N GLN A 133 -8.79 18.38 4.54
CA GLN A 133 -10.18 18.45 4.98
C GLN A 133 -10.43 19.70 5.84
N GLY A 134 -11.63 20.28 5.75
CA GLY A 134 -12.01 21.47 6.51
C GLY A 134 -11.72 22.80 5.82
N GLY A 135 -11.44 23.84 6.63
CA GLY A 135 -11.31 25.25 6.21
C GLY A 135 -9.96 25.61 5.56
N SER A 136 -9.54 26.87 5.70
CA SER A 136 -8.27 27.38 5.15
C SER A 136 -7.01 26.88 5.89
N ASP A 137 -7.20 26.30 7.07
CA ASP A 137 -6.12 25.77 7.89
C ASP A 137 -5.46 24.53 7.23
N GLY A 138 -4.22 24.22 7.60
CA GLY A 138 -3.42 23.15 6.99
C GLY A 138 -2.41 23.67 5.95
N TYR A 139 -2.17 22.91 4.88
CA TYR A 139 -1.18 23.27 3.84
C TYR A 139 -1.76 24.22 2.79
N SER A 140 -0.98 25.20 2.35
CA SER A 140 -1.36 26.13 1.26
C SER A 140 -1.41 25.45 -0.11
N ASP A 141 -2.09 26.08 -1.06
CA ASP A 141 -2.09 25.65 -2.48
C ASP A 141 -0.66 25.54 -3.03
N ALA A 142 0.19 26.52 -2.73
CA ALA A 142 1.57 26.54 -3.17
C ALA A 142 2.38 25.37 -2.61
N GLN A 143 2.24 25.08 -1.30
CA GLN A 143 2.94 23.94 -0.67
C GLN A 143 2.50 22.61 -1.29
N MET A 144 1.20 22.38 -1.44
CA MET A 144 0.68 21.12 -2.00
C MET A 144 1.08 20.95 -3.47
N ARG A 145 0.97 22.01 -4.28
CA ARG A 145 1.40 21.95 -5.69
C ARG A 145 2.90 21.77 -5.82
N SER A 146 3.70 22.40 -4.96
CA SER A 146 5.16 22.21 -4.92
C SER A 146 5.51 20.75 -4.61
N ALA A 147 4.89 20.16 -3.58
CA ALA A 147 5.08 18.76 -3.23
C ALA A 147 4.68 17.83 -4.38
N LEU A 148 3.51 18.02 -5.00
CA LEU A 148 3.08 17.20 -6.14
C LEU A 148 4.00 17.35 -7.36
N LYS A 149 4.50 18.56 -7.65
CA LYS A 149 5.43 18.81 -8.76
C LYS A 149 6.83 18.27 -8.52
N SER A 150 7.22 18.04 -7.26
CA SER A 150 8.49 17.40 -6.90
C SER A 150 8.52 15.89 -7.19
N VAL A 151 7.47 15.36 -7.82
CA VAL A 151 7.34 13.94 -8.13
C VAL A 151 8.58 13.37 -8.83
N ALA A 152 9.14 12.35 -8.21
CA ALA A 152 10.16 11.49 -8.77
C ALA A 152 9.56 10.10 -8.99
N LEU A 153 9.86 9.53 -10.15
CA LEU A 153 9.50 8.17 -10.48
C LEU A 153 10.77 7.34 -10.57
N ARG A 154 10.74 6.13 -10.01
CA ARG A 154 11.82 5.16 -10.13
C ARG A 154 11.41 3.98 -10.99
N GLY A 155 12.41 3.23 -11.45
CA GLY A 155 12.21 1.97 -12.15
C GLY A 155 11.45 0.94 -11.30
N PRO A 156 11.14 -0.23 -11.86
CA PRO A 156 10.44 -1.29 -11.14
C PRO A 156 11.12 -1.59 -9.80
N VAL A 157 10.35 -1.56 -8.71
CA VAL A 157 10.85 -1.96 -7.39
C VAL A 157 11.09 -3.46 -7.43
N SER A 158 12.28 -3.92 -7.05
CA SER A 158 12.57 -5.36 -7.01
C SER A 158 11.61 -6.07 -6.07
N LEU A 159 11.30 -7.35 -6.33
CA LEU A 159 10.40 -8.11 -5.46
C LEU A 159 10.92 -8.17 -4.01
N ASP A 160 12.22 -8.31 -3.84
CA ASP A 160 12.85 -8.32 -2.51
C ASP A 160 12.64 -6.99 -1.78
N GLU A 161 12.78 -5.86 -2.47
CA GLU A 161 12.50 -4.55 -1.88
C GLU A 161 11.01 -4.40 -1.54
N GLN A 162 10.10 -4.83 -2.40
CA GLN A 162 8.66 -4.83 -2.11
C GLN A 162 8.32 -5.69 -0.89
N VAL A 163 8.88 -6.90 -0.80
CA VAL A 163 8.70 -7.80 0.36
C VAL A 163 9.31 -7.17 1.62
N SER A 164 10.46 -6.51 1.48
CA SER A 164 11.12 -5.81 2.59
C SER A 164 10.33 -4.60 3.10
N ALA A 165 9.39 -4.08 2.32
CA ALA A 165 8.56 -2.93 2.65
C ALA A 165 7.23 -3.31 3.35
N LEU A 166 6.88 -4.59 3.40
CA LEU A 166 5.64 -5.06 4.03
C LEU A 166 5.60 -4.72 5.53
N PRO A 167 4.39 -4.54 6.11
CA PRO A 167 4.19 -4.28 7.54
C PRO A 167 4.44 -5.52 8.43
N PHE A 168 5.12 -6.54 7.89
CA PHE A 168 5.54 -7.74 8.58
C PHE A 168 6.80 -8.33 7.94
N ARG A 169 7.42 -9.30 8.61
CA ARG A 169 8.45 -10.19 8.08
C ARG A 169 8.00 -11.63 8.22
N VAL A 170 8.44 -12.47 7.29
CA VAL A 170 8.23 -13.92 7.34
C VAL A 170 9.58 -14.57 7.58
N ASN A 171 9.82 -14.99 8.83
CA ASN A 171 11.12 -15.52 9.27
C ASN A 171 11.33 -16.96 8.80
N ASP A 172 10.28 -17.77 8.81
CA ASP A 172 10.26 -19.11 8.21
C ASP A 172 9.28 -19.11 7.04
N LYS A 173 9.80 -19.29 5.82
CA LYS A 173 8.96 -19.38 4.62
C LYS A 173 8.58 -20.83 4.27
N ALA A 174 9.03 -21.81 5.05
CA ALA A 174 8.75 -23.24 4.87
C ALA A 174 8.93 -23.74 3.42
N GLY A 175 9.94 -23.23 2.70
CA GLY A 175 10.24 -23.57 1.30
C GLY A 175 9.43 -22.81 0.24
N PHE A 176 8.49 -21.95 0.64
CA PHE A 176 7.75 -21.10 -0.30
C PHE A 176 8.59 -19.85 -0.68
N ARG A 177 8.55 -19.48 -1.97
CA ARG A 177 9.21 -18.29 -2.52
C ARG A 177 8.18 -17.19 -2.79
N PRO A 178 8.44 -15.92 -2.42
CA PRO A 178 7.55 -14.83 -2.81
C PRO A 178 7.59 -14.69 -4.33
N VAL A 179 6.44 -14.39 -4.93
CA VAL A 179 6.35 -14.15 -6.39
C VAL A 179 5.67 -12.83 -6.71
N ARG A 180 4.88 -12.28 -5.77
CA ARG A 180 4.16 -11.02 -5.98
C ARG A 180 3.75 -10.37 -4.66
N VAL A 181 3.95 -9.06 -4.55
CA VAL A 181 3.31 -8.23 -3.51
C VAL A 181 2.00 -7.67 -4.06
N LEU A 182 0.98 -7.62 -3.19
CA LEU A 182 -0.36 -7.16 -3.50
C LEU A 182 -0.71 -6.00 -2.56
N SER A 183 -1.06 -4.85 -3.14
CA SER A 183 -1.54 -3.66 -2.41
C SER A 183 -0.65 -3.18 -1.25
N GLY A 184 0.66 -3.46 -1.28
CA GLY A 184 1.63 -3.02 -0.28
C GLY A 184 1.52 -3.65 1.12
N SER A 185 0.51 -4.48 1.37
CA SER A 185 0.29 -5.12 2.69
C SER A 185 0.09 -6.63 2.60
N SER A 186 0.24 -7.22 1.41
CA SER A 186 0.07 -8.63 1.18
C SER A 186 1.14 -9.20 0.25
N VAL A 187 1.45 -10.48 0.38
CA VAL A 187 2.40 -11.18 -0.49
C VAL A 187 1.88 -12.57 -0.81
N LEU A 188 2.05 -12.95 -2.07
CA LEU A 188 1.79 -14.28 -2.57
C LEU A 188 3.11 -15.04 -2.65
N PHE A 189 3.10 -16.24 -2.08
CA PHE A 189 4.18 -17.21 -2.18
C PHE A 189 3.70 -18.48 -2.90
N THR A 190 4.64 -19.20 -3.48
CA THR A 190 4.43 -20.52 -4.08
C THR A 190 5.65 -21.40 -3.93
N GLU A 191 5.49 -22.68 -4.23
CA GLU A 191 6.58 -23.66 -4.31
C GLU A 191 6.56 -24.29 -5.71
N GLY A 192 7.57 -23.96 -6.50
CA GLY A 192 7.75 -24.43 -7.87
C GLY A 192 8.21 -23.32 -8.84
N PRO A 193 8.38 -23.65 -10.12
CA PRO A 193 8.92 -22.75 -11.14
C PRO A 193 7.98 -21.61 -11.58
N LEU A 194 6.66 -21.71 -11.36
CA LEU A 194 5.70 -20.71 -11.85
C LEU A 194 5.56 -19.54 -10.88
N ASP A 195 5.56 -18.32 -11.41
CA ASP A 195 5.30 -17.08 -10.64
C ASP A 195 3.83 -16.62 -10.72
N THR A 196 2.98 -17.43 -11.35
CA THR A 196 1.57 -17.11 -11.62
C THR A 196 0.63 -18.12 -10.99
N ILE A 197 -0.53 -17.65 -10.54
CA ILE A 197 -1.63 -18.55 -10.15
C ILE A 197 -2.27 -19.11 -11.42
N LYS A 198 -2.05 -20.39 -11.70
CA LYS A 198 -2.71 -21.09 -12.80
C LYS A 198 -3.18 -22.46 -12.33
N ALA A 199 -4.51 -22.67 -12.37
CA ALA A 199 -5.16 -23.97 -12.21
C ALA A 199 -4.67 -24.85 -11.03
N MET A 200 -4.19 -24.23 -9.94
CA MET A 200 -3.57 -24.93 -8.80
C MET A 200 -2.45 -25.92 -9.17
N GLU A 201 -1.66 -25.58 -10.19
CA GLU A 201 -0.48 -26.36 -10.62
C GLU A 201 0.58 -26.45 -9.49
N GLN A 202 0.65 -25.42 -8.65
CA GLN A 202 1.54 -25.32 -7.49
C GLN A 202 0.75 -24.89 -6.25
N PRO A 203 1.23 -25.23 -5.04
CA PRO A 203 0.64 -24.72 -3.82
C PRO A 203 0.87 -23.20 -3.69
N ILE A 204 -0.07 -22.55 -3.02
CA ILE A 204 -0.09 -21.09 -2.87
C ILE A 204 -0.23 -20.75 -1.40
N VAL A 205 0.51 -19.73 -0.96
CA VAL A 205 0.30 -19.09 0.33
C VAL A 205 0.10 -17.60 0.09
N ILE A 206 -1.02 -17.07 0.52
CA ILE A 206 -1.28 -15.63 0.53
C ILE A 206 -1.23 -15.16 1.97
N LEU A 207 -0.32 -14.25 2.29
CA LEU A 207 -0.22 -13.62 3.59
C LEU A 207 -0.58 -12.14 3.47
N ALA A 208 -1.54 -11.68 4.28
CA ALA A 208 -2.09 -10.33 4.21
C ALA A 208 -2.21 -9.73 5.61
N ALA A 209 -1.66 -8.54 5.80
CA ALA A 209 -1.91 -7.73 6.98
C ALA A 209 -3.07 -6.77 6.71
N SER A 210 -4.07 -6.82 7.58
CA SER A 210 -5.07 -5.75 7.68
C SER A 210 -4.60 -4.73 8.69
N LEU A 211 -4.62 -3.48 8.27
CA LEU A 211 -4.29 -2.33 9.10
C LEU A 211 -5.54 -1.70 9.75
N SER A 212 -6.72 -2.27 9.46
CA SER A 212 -7.96 -1.94 10.15
C SER A 212 -8.11 -2.79 11.41
N PRO A 213 -8.72 -2.23 12.48
CA PRO A 213 -8.99 -2.98 13.70
C PRO A 213 -9.77 -4.27 13.41
N PRO A 214 -9.43 -5.39 14.07
CA PRO A 214 -10.17 -6.62 13.89
C PRO A 214 -11.59 -6.49 14.47
N PRO A 215 -12.51 -7.38 14.05
CA PRO A 215 -13.78 -7.50 14.75
C PRO A 215 -13.53 -7.85 16.22
N PRO A 216 -14.46 -7.46 17.12
CA PRO A 216 -14.29 -7.75 18.54
C PRO A 216 -14.22 -9.25 18.81
N SER A 217 -13.59 -9.62 19.92
CA SER A 217 -13.32 -11.01 20.30
C SER A 217 -14.58 -11.88 20.45
N GLY A 218 -14.38 -13.20 20.45
CA GLY A 218 -15.45 -14.17 20.59
C GLY A 218 -16.10 -14.53 19.25
N GLU A 219 -17.40 -14.79 19.26
CA GLU A 219 -18.15 -15.31 18.10
C GLU A 219 -18.01 -14.45 16.83
N ARG A 220 -17.88 -13.12 16.98
CA ARG A 220 -17.69 -12.20 15.85
C ARG A 220 -16.42 -12.46 15.05
N ARG A 221 -15.36 -12.97 15.68
CA ARG A 221 -14.11 -13.35 14.98
C ARG A 221 -14.28 -14.65 14.20
N ASP A 222 -15.05 -15.61 14.71
CA ASP A 222 -15.37 -16.84 13.99
C ASP A 222 -16.25 -16.55 12.76
N GLN A 223 -17.33 -15.79 12.92
CA GLN A 223 -18.19 -15.34 11.82
C GLN A 223 -17.38 -14.59 10.74
N PHE A 224 -16.48 -13.71 11.18
CA PHE A 224 -15.58 -12.98 10.29
C PHE A 224 -14.64 -13.93 9.52
N ALA A 225 -14.02 -14.90 10.19
CA ALA A 225 -13.13 -15.86 9.55
C ALA A 225 -13.86 -16.69 8.49
N GLN A 226 -15.06 -17.17 8.79
CA GLN A 226 -15.88 -17.93 7.84
C GLN A 226 -16.31 -17.08 6.63
N ALA A 227 -16.78 -15.85 6.87
CA ALA A 227 -17.14 -14.91 5.81
C ALA A 227 -15.94 -14.55 4.91
N ALA A 228 -14.76 -14.34 5.51
CA ALA A 228 -13.53 -14.04 4.80
C ALA A 228 -13.05 -15.20 3.92
N LEU A 229 -13.26 -16.45 4.33
CA LEU A 229 -12.92 -17.61 3.52
C LEU A 229 -13.90 -17.76 2.34
N ASN A 230 -15.20 -17.62 2.60
CA ASN A 230 -16.26 -17.78 1.61
C ASN A 230 -16.30 -16.66 0.55
N SER A 231 -15.69 -15.50 0.81
CA SER A 231 -15.59 -14.40 -0.18
C SER A 231 -14.50 -14.62 -1.24
N ASN A 232 -13.71 -15.69 -1.13
CA ASN A 232 -12.62 -15.98 -2.06
C ASN A 232 -13.13 -16.53 -3.39
N GLN A 233 -12.90 -15.79 -4.47
CA GLN A 233 -13.37 -16.15 -5.82
C GLN A 233 -12.65 -17.36 -6.45
N ILE A 234 -11.51 -17.77 -5.90
CA ILE A 234 -10.77 -18.95 -6.35
C ILE A 234 -11.44 -20.24 -5.85
N LEU A 235 -12.23 -20.15 -4.78
CA LEU A 235 -12.84 -21.30 -4.12
C LEU A 235 -14.29 -21.50 -4.56
N LYS A 236 -14.63 -22.74 -4.93
CA LYS A 236 -16.02 -23.21 -5.09
C LYS A 236 -16.29 -24.38 -4.15
N ASN A 237 -17.56 -24.62 -3.83
CA ASN A 237 -18.02 -25.78 -3.04
C ASN A 237 -17.26 -25.95 -1.72
N VAL A 238 -17.05 -24.86 -0.98
CA VAL A 238 -16.28 -24.89 0.27
C VAL A 238 -17.04 -25.70 1.32
N THR A 239 -16.36 -26.66 1.94
CA THR A 239 -16.89 -27.48 3.04
C THR A 239 -15.89 -27.48 4.18
N PHE A 240 -16.28 -26.89 5.32
CA PHE A 240 -15.42 -26.79 6.50
C PHE A 240 -15.30 -28.17 7.15
N GLU A 241 -14.05 -28.58 7.42
CA GLU A 241 -13.76 -29.77 8.22
C GLU A 241 -13.46 -29.40 9.67
N ARG A 242 -12.82 -28.24 9.87
CA ARG A 242 -12.50 -27.68 11.18
C ARG A 242 -12.54 -26.15 11.11
N SER A 243 -13.06 -25.53 12.15
CA SER A 243 -13.09 -24.07 12.35
C SER A 243 -12.94 -23.83 13.85
N GLU A 244 -11.77 -23.40 14.29
CA GLU A 244 -11.43 -23.34 15.72
C GLU A 244 -10.69 -22.05 16.08
N SER A 245 -11.11 -21.46 17.21
CA SER A 245 -10.37 -20.40 17.87
C SER A 245 -9.44 -20.97 18.93
N PHE A 246 -8.22 -20.42 19.04
CA PHE A 246 -7.28 -20.79 20.10
C PHE A 246 -6.41 -19.61 20.50
N ARG A 247 -5.68 -19.75 21.62
CA ARG A 247 -4.68 -18.78 22.05
C ARG A 247 -3.27 -19.34 21.83
N PHE A 248 -2.41 -18.54 21.24
CA PHE A 248 -1.02 -18.88 21.01
C PHE A 248 -0.16 -17.62 21.07
N LYS A 249 0.97 -17.69 21.80
CA LYS A 249 1.88 -16.55 22.06
C LYS A 249 1.16 -15.28 22.57
N GLY A 250 0.15 -15.45 23.44
CA GLY A 250 -0.62 -14.34 24.01
C GLY A 250 -1.61 -13.66 23.05
N GLN A 251 -1.73 -14.16 21.83
CA GLN A 251 -2.64 -13.63 20.80
C GLN A 251 -3.80 -14.61 20.59
N GLU A 252 -4.91 -14.11 20.07
CA GLU A 252 -6.05 -14.94 19.67
C GLU A 252 -5.91 -15.30 18.19
N TRP A 253 -6.16 -16.56 17.88
CA TRP A 253 -6.03 -17.13 16.56
C TRP A 253 -7.32 -17.81 16.17
N HIS A 254 -7.59 -17.86 14.88
CA HIS A 254 -8.66 -18.65 14.30
C HIS A 254 -8.14 -19.42 13.08
N GLU A 255 -8.31 -20.73 13.08
CA GLU A 255 -7.91 -21.60 11.98
C GLU A 255 -9.11 -22.33 11.39
N ILE A 256 -9.25 -22.24 10.06
CA ILE A 256 -10.20 -23.04 9.28
C ILE A 256 -9.40 -23.97 8.38
N VAL A 257 -9.74 -25.26 8.41
CA VAL A 257 -9.35 -26.23 7.38
C VAL A 257 -10.61 -26.66 6.65
N ALA A 258 -10.60 -26.55 5.32
CA ALA A 258 -11.75 -26.89 4.49
C ALA A 258 -11.31 -27.61 3.22
N LYS A 259 -12.25 -28.39 2.66
CA LYS A 259 -12.15 -28.86 1.28
C LYS A 259 -12.84 -27.86 0.37
N ALA A 260 -12.33 -27.70 -0.85
CA ALA A 260 -12.94 -26.86 -1.87
C ALA A 260 -12.60 -27.40 -3.26
N THR A 261 -13.14 -26.75 -4.29
CA THR A 261 -12.81 -26.98 -5.69
C THR A 261 -12.24 -25.70 -6.31
N ASP A 262 -11.21 -25.84 -7.15
CA ASP A 262 -10.67 -24.70 -7.90
C ASP A 262 -11.68 -24.16 -8.89
N ALA A 263 -11.93 -22.85 -8.84
CA ALA A 263 -12.96 -22.21 -9.65
C ALA A 263 -12.71 -22.34 -11.16
N VAL A 264 -11.44 -22.46 -11.57
CA VAL A 264 -10.99 -22.51 -12.97
C VAL A 264 -10.89 -23.95 -13.48
N SER A 265 -10.12 -24.80 -12.79
CA SER A 265 -9.81 -26.16 -13.25
C SER A 265 -10.79 -27.23 -12.78
N GLY A 266 -11.62 -26.94 -11.78
CA GLY A 266 -12.49 -27.94 -11.18
C GLY A 266 -11.77 -28.97 -10.30
N GLN A 267 -10.47 -28.80 -10.04
CA GLN A 267 -9.68 -29.75 -9.27
C GLN A 267 -9.99 -29.65 -7.76
N PRO A 268 -10.05 -30.78 -7.03
CA PRO A 268 -10.25 -30.79 -5.59
C PRO A 268 -9.00 -30.27 -4.86
N MET A 269 -9.23 -29.44 -3.85
CA MET A 269 -8.18 -28.82 -3.06
C MET A 269 -8.49 -28.85 -1.56
N VAL A 270 -7.44 -28.68 -0.77
CA VAL A 270 -7.53 -28.30 0.63
C VAL A 270 -7.14 -26.83 0.78
N VAL A 271 -7.89 -26.12 1.60
CA VAL A 271 -7.59 -24.75 2.01
C VAL A 271 -7.39 -24.70 3.52
N MET A 272 -6.36 -23.99 3.95
CA MET A 272 -6.15 -23.62 5.34
C MET A 272 -6.11 -22.11 5.45
N GLN A 273 -7.05 -21.55 6.20
CA GLN A 273 -7.01 -20.15 6.58
C GLN A 273 -6.61 -20.06 8.04
N THR A 274 -5.67 -19.17 8.33
CA THR A 274 -5.31 -18.83 9.71
C THR A 274 -5.34 -17.32 9.87
N ILE A 275 -6.04 -16.82 10.87
CA ILE A 275 -6.08 -15.40 11.24
C ILE A 275 -5.50 -15.26 12.63
N ARG A 276 -4.52 -14.37 12.77
CA ARG A 276 -3.93 -13.97 14.04
C ARG A 276 -4.34 -12.54 14.36
N PHE A 277 -5.04 -12.37 15.46
CA PHE A 277 -5.60 -11.09 15.88
C PHE A 277 -4.67 -10.37 16.86
N GLU A 278 -4.38 -9.11 16.57
CA GLU A 278 -3.70 -8.16 17.45
C GLU A 278 -4.71 -7.08 17.92
N PRO A 279 -4.40 -6.21 18.89
CA PRO A 279 -5.38 -5.24 19.40
C PRO A 279 -5.93 -4.27 18.34
N ASP A 280 -5.09 -3.82 17.41
CA ASP A 280 -5.36 -2.77 16.43
C ASP A 280 -5.35 -3.25 14.98
N ARG A 281 -5.00 -4.52 14.75
CA ARG A 281 -4.79 -5.10 13.41
C ARG A 281 -4.92 -6.62 13.42
N TYR A 282 -4.80 -7.26 12.27
CA TYR A 282 -4.66 -8.71 12.18
C TYR A 282 -3.83 -9.11 10.96
N VAL A 283 -3.23 -10.31 11.02
CA VAL A 283 -2.64 -10.96 9.86
C VAL A 283 -3.45 -12.20 9.51
N ARG A 284 -3.75 -12.35 8.23
CA ARG A 284 -4.46 -13.49 7.67
C ARG A 284 -3.57 -14.19 6.65
N MET A 285 -3.46 -15.50 6.81
CA MET A 285 -2.88 -16.39 5.81
C MET A 285 -3.97 -17.26 5.19
N VAL A 286 -3.88 -17.50 3.89
CA VAL A 286 -4.62 -18.55 3.18
C VAL A 286 -3.62 -19.42 2.43
N GLY A 287 -3.52 -20.68 2.82
CA GLY A 287 -2.77 -21.72 2.13
C GLY A 287 -3.70 -22.57 1.27
N LEU A 288 -3.33 -22.81 0.02
CA LEU A 288 -4.06 -23.62 -0.96
C LEU A 288 -3.16 -24.72 -1.49
N ALA A 289 -3.67 -25.94 -1.52
CA ALA A 289 -2.95 -27.11 -2.00
C ALA A 289 -3.89 -28.09 -2.67
N ARG A 290 -3.38 -28.88 -3.63
CA ARG A 290 -4.13 -30.05 -4.11
C ARG A 290 -4.40 -31.02 -2.96
N ILE A 291 -5.52 -31.73 -3.05
CA ILE A 291 -5.99 -32.58 -1.94
C ILE A 291 -5.02 -33.71 -1.58
N ASP A 292 -4.25 -34.20 -2.56
CA ASP A 292 -3.22 -35.24 -2.41
C ASP A 292 -1.96 -34.74 -1.68
N GLN A 293 -1.73 -33.43 -1.63
CA GLN A 293 -0.58 -32.81 -0.94
C GLN A 293 -0.90 -32.35 0.48
N ARG A 294 -2.12 -32.63 0.97
CA ARG A 294 -2.65 -32.15 2.25
C ARG A 294 -1.70 -32.40 3.43
N GLU A 295 -1.29 -33.65 3.62
CA GLU A 295 -0.49 -34.04 4.80
C GLU A 295 0.87 -33.35 4.82
N GLN A 296 1.46 -33.14 3.64
CA GLN A 296 2.74 -32.45 3.49
C GLN A 296 2.62 -30.94 3.71
N LEU A 297 1.55 -30.30 3.22
CA LEU A 297 1.48 -28.85 3.11
C LEU A 297 0.78 -28.16 4.28
N LEU A 298 -0.20 -28.79 4.93
CA LEU A 298 -0.87 -28.18 6.09
C LEU A 298 0.11 -27.78 7.22
N PRO A 299 1.09 -28.64 7.62
CA PRO A 299 2.08 -28.23 8.61
C PRO A 299 2.96 -27.07 8.15
N ARG A 300 3.35 -27.05 6.86
CA ARG A 300 4.19 -25.99 6.29
C ARG A 300 3.47 -24.65 6.24
N PHE A 301 2.18 -24.65 5.93
CA PHE A 301 1.37 -23.44 6.01
C PHE A 301 1.37 -22.88 7.44
N ARG A 302 1.27 -23.72 8.48
CA ARG A 302 1.34 -23.24 9.87
C ARG A 302 2.69 -22.62 10.18
N ASN A 303 3.79 -23.28 9.79
CA ASN A 303 5.13 -22.73 9.99
C ASN A 303 5.28 -21.32 9.39
N VAL A 304 4.70 -21.08 8.20
CA VAL A 304 4.74 -19.75 7.57
C VAL A 304 4.09 -18.69 8.46
N ILE A 305 2.83 -18.90 8.89
CA ILE A 305 2.13 -17.87 9.70
C ILE A 305 2.71 -17.75 11.11
N ASP A 306 3.19 -18.85 11.71
CA ASP A 306 3.85 -18.85 13.02
C ASP A 306 5.17 -18.07 13.01
N GLY A 307 5.84 -18.04 11.85
CA GLY A 307 7.05 -17.28 11.56
C GLY A 307 6.82 -15.81 11.21
N VAL A 308 5.56 -15.32 11.21
CA VAL A 308 5.25 -13.92 10.92
C VAL A 308 5.57 -13.03 12.12
N ASP A 309 6.39 -12.02 11.88
CA ASP A 309 6.67 -10.94 12.82
C ASP A 309 6.09 -9.63 12.29
N MET A 310 5.17 -9.00 13.03
CA MET A 310 4.58 -7.73 12.61
C MET A 310 5.56 -6.60 12.89
N ARG A 311 5.68 -5.66 11.96
CA ARG A 311 6.46 -4.45 12.21
C ARG A 311 5.62 -3.43 13.00
N PRO A 312 6.24 -2.69 13.93
CA PRO A 312 5.58 -1.59 14.63
C PRO A 312 5.26 -0.38 13.74
#